data_AF-A0A3D1YD40-F1
#
_entry.id   AF-A0A3D1YD40-F1
#
_cell.length_a   1.000
_cell.length_b   1.000
_cell.length_c   1.000
_cell.angle_alpha   90.00
_cell.angle_beta   90.00
_cell.angle_gamma   90.00
#
_symmetry.space_group_name_H-M   'P 1'
#
loop_
_entity.id
_entity.type
_entity.pdbx_description
1 polymer ?
#
loop_
_entity_poly.entity_id
_entity_poly.type
_entity_poly.pdbx_seq_one_letter_code
_entity_poly.pdbx_strand_id
1 'polypeptide(L)' 'MDEYIWCSRCERAFIKSNDEDTCAYDDCSGKSHALFKWKDYQKQELEAPDIPEIDTVYRLDYFINEI' A
#
# COMPACT_ATOMS: atom_id res chain seq x y z
N MET A 1 -1.67 12.13 -10.14
CA MET A 1 -2.28 10.82 -10.39
C MET A 1 -1.81 9.93 -9.28
N ASP A 2 -2.74 9.36 -8.52
CA ASP A 2 -2.44 8.41 -7.46
C ASP A 2 -1.88 7.12 -8.08
N GLU A 3 -0.71 6.67 -7.62
CA GLU A 3 -0.08 5.42 -8.07
C GLU A 3 -0.28 4.35 -7.00
N TYR A 4 -0.99 3.28 -7.33
CA TYR A 4 -1.20 2.14 -6.43
C TYR A 4 0.00 1.19 -6.47
N ILE A 5 0.47 0.83 -5.29
CA ILE A 5 1.59 -0.10 -5.07
C ILE A 5 1.06 -1.31 -4.32
N TRP A 6 1.39 -2.50 -4.79
CA TRP A 6 1.14 -3.77 -4.12
C TRP A 6 2.40 -4.24 -3.40
N CYS A 7 2.24 -4.70 -2.16
CA CYS A 7 3.32 -5.31 -1.40
C CYS A 7 3.18 -6.84 -1.37
N SER A 8 4.14 -7.57 -1.93
CA SER A 8 4.13 -9.03 -1.94
C SER A 8 4.37 -9.70 -0.59
N ARG A 9 4.76 -8.92 0.44
CA ARG A 9 5.03 -9.44 1.79
C ARG A 9 3.78 -9.55 2.64
N CYS A 10 2.87 -8.58 2.55
CA CYS A 10 1.60 -8.58 3.26
C CYS A 10 0.40 -8.74 2.32
N GLU A 11 0.64 -8.84 1.02
CA GLU A 11 -0.38 -8.99 -0.03
C GLU A 11 -1.41 -7.85 -0.07
N ARG A 12 -1.06 -6.68 0.46
CA ARG A 12 -1.92 -5.48 0.49
C ARG A 12 -1.44 -4.44 -0.50
N ALA A 13 -2.38 -3.68 -1.05
CA ALA A 13 -2.09 -2.52 -1.85
C ALA A 13 -2.24 -1.23 -1.03
N PHE A 14 -1.47 -0.21 -1.39
CA PHE A 14 -1.55 1.12 -0.79
C PHE A 14 -1.31 2.19 -1.86
N ILE A 15 -1.73 3.42 -1.58
CA ILE A 15 -1.44 4.57 -2.45
C ILE A 15 -0.01 5.02 -2.14
N LYS A 16 0.81 5.17 -3.18
CA LYS A 16 2.16 5.72 -3.05
C LYS A 16 2.09 7.13 -2.46
N SER A 17 2.42 7.24 -1.18
CA SER A 17 2.73 8.49 -0.51
C SER A 17 4.25 8.70 -0.62
N ASN A 18 4.68 9.91 -1.04
CA ASN A 18 6.07 10.39 -1.24
C ASN A 18 7.22 9.39 -1.00
N ASP A 19 8.10 9.18 -2.00
CA ASP A 19 9.47 8.57 -1.96
C ASP A 19 9.78 7.44 -0.95
N GLU A 20 8.77 6.76 -0.40
CA GLU A 20 8.99 5.66 0.53
C GLU A 20 9.25 4.37 -0.25
N ASP A 21 10.46 3.84 -0.07
CA ASP A 21 10.92 2.54 -0.54
C ASP A 21 10.42 1.39 0.34
N THR A 22 9.39 1.63 1.16
CA THR A 22 8.86 0.68 2.16
C THR A 22 7.35 0.60 2.08
N CYS A 23 6.81 -0.54 2.52
CA CYS A 23 5.38 -0.74 2.63
C CYS A 23 4.77 0.28 3.60
N ALA A 24 3.61 0.85 3.27
CA ALA A 24 2.93 1.85 4.11
C ALA A 24 2.28 1.27 5.38
N TYR A 25 2.24 -0.06 5.50
CA TYR A 25 1.63 -0.77 6.61
C TYR A 25 2.67 -1.02 7.72
N ASP A 26 2.46 -0.46 8.92
CA ASP A 26 3.38 -0.61 10.06
C ASP A 26 3.56 -2.06 10.53
N ASP A 27 2.55 -2.92 10.29
CA ASP A 27 2.60 -4.37 10.53
C ASP A 27 3.34 -5.15 9.42
N CYS A 28 3.81 -4.47 8.36
CA CYS A 28 4.53 -5.06 7.25
C CYS A 28 5.98 -4.54 7.16
N SER A 29 6.94 -5.48 7.18
CA SER A 29 8.36 -5.18 6.95
C SER A 29 8.77 -5.17 5.46
N GLY A 30 7.80 -4.97 4.56
CA GLY A 30 8.02 -4.94 3.12
C GLY A 30 8.93 -3.78 2.72
N LYS A 31 10.03 -4.10 2.03
CA LYS A 31 10.97 -3.11 1.44
C LYS A 31 10.80 -3.07 -0.08
N SER A 32 11.54 -2.20 -0.75
CA SER A 32 11.41 -1.91 -2.20
C SER A 32 11.40 -3.15 -3.10
N HIS A 33 12.15 -4.21 -2.77
CA HIS A 33 12.15 -5.47 -3.53
C HIS A 33 10.83 -6.26 -3.47
N ALA A 34 9.95 -5.94 -2.52
CA ALA A 34 8.63 -6.53 -2.35
C ALA A 34 7.52 -5.60 -2.82
N LEU A 35 7.83 -4.42 -3.39
CA LEU A 35 6.87 -3.43 -3.84
C LEU A 35 6.76 -3.47 -5.36
N PHE A 36 5.53 -3.63 -5.85
CA PHE A 36 5.22 -3.73 -7.28
C PHE A 36 4.13 -2.72 -7.62
N LYS A 37 4.15 -2.18 -8.84
CA LYS A 37 3.02 -1.35 -9.29
C LYS A 37 1.78 -2.24 -9.40
N TRP A 38 0.62 -1.75 -8.97
CA TRP A 38 -0.64 -2.49 -9.08
C TRP A 38 -0.91 -2.96 -10.52
N LYS A 39 -0.63 -2.09 -11.50
CA LYS A 39 -0.74 -2.42 -12.93
C LYS A 39 0.14 -3.59 -13.38
N ASP A 40 1.26 -3.84 -12.72
CA ASP A 40 2.13 -4.98 -13.04
C ASP A 40 1.68 -6.25 -12.33
N TYR A 41 1.06 -6.12 -11.16
CA TYR A 41 0.37 -7.23 -10.48
C TYR A 41 -0.87 -7.69 -11.27
N GLN A 42 -1.69 -6.76 -11.78
CA GLN A 42 -2.87 -7.08 -12.61
C GLN A 42 -2.54 -7.83 -13.90
N LYS A 43 -1.32 -7.67 -14.44
CA LYS A 43 -0.87 -8.46 -15.61
C LYS A 43 -0.60 -9.93 -15.26
N GLN A 44 -0.33 -10.22 -13.99
CA GLN A 44 -0.06 -11.57 -13.49
C GLN A 44 -1.36 -12.20 -12.99
N GLU A 45 -2.21 -11.43 -12.32
CA GLU A 45 -3.50 -11.86 -11.77
C GLU A 45 -4.66 -11.23 -12.54
N LEU A 46 -5.19 -11.96 -13.53
CA LEU A 46 -6.25 -11.47 -14.44
C LEU A 46 -7.60 -11.20 -13.74
N GLU A 47 -7.79 -11.74 -12.53
CA GLU A 47 -8.97 -11.53 -11.71
C GLU A 47 -8.85 -10.30 -10.79
N ALA A 48 -7.68 -9.64 -10.75
CA ALA A 48 -7.45 -8.48 -9.91
C ALA A 48 -8.30 -7.27 -10.38
N PRO A 49 -8.97 -6.56 -9.46
CA PRO A 49 -9.83 -5.42 -9.81
C PRO A 49 -9.03 -4.24 -10.36
N ASP A 50 -9.69 -3.36 -11.13
CA ASP A 50 -9.09 -2.12 -11.66
C ASP A 50 -8.51 -1.21 -10.57
N ILE A 51 -9.23 -1.12 -9.44
CA ILE A 51 -8.83 -0.38 -8.25
C ILE A 51 -8.64 -1.41 -7.13
N PRO A 52 -7.47 -1.45 -6.49
CA PRO A 52 -7.26 -2.37 -5.38
C PRO A 52 -8.12 -1.99 -4.17
N GLU A 53 -8.49 -3.00 -3.39
CA GLU A 53 -8.99 -2.76 -2.04
C GLU A 53 -7.84 -2.21 -1.18
N ILE A 54 -8.05 -1.04 -0.58
CA ILE A 54 -7.10 -0.40 0.32
C ILE A 54 -7.71 -0.34 1.71
N ASP A 55 -7.01 -0.91 2.69
CA ASP A 55 -7.33 -0.65 4.09
C ASP A 55 -7.05 0.84 4.35
N THR A 56 -8.09 1.60 4.71
CA THR A 56 -7.92 2.99 5.11
C THR A 56 -7.28 3.00 6.49
N VAL A 57 -5.95 3.03 6.53
CA VAL A 57 -5.19 3.15 7.78
C VAL A 57 -5.31 4.60 8.26
N TYR A 58 -6.27 4.86 9.14
CA TYR A 58 -6.31 6.10 9.90
C TYR A 58 -5.20 6.05 10.96
N ARG A 59 -4.17 6.90 10.85
CA ARG A 59 -3.24 7.14 11.96
C ARG A 59 -4.03 7.70 13.15
N LEU A 60 -4.10 6.94 14.23
CA LEU A 60 -4.75 7.34 15.48
C LEU A 60 -4.04 8.52 16.20
N ASP A 61 -2.85 8.92 15.74
CA ASP A 61 -2.09 10.05 16.31
C ASP A 61 -2.85 11.40 16.23
N TYR A 62 -3.89 11.49 15.40
CA TYR A 62 -4.69 12.71 15.28
C TYR A 62 -5.53 13.03 16.54
N PHE A 63 -5.73 12.07 17.45
CA PHE A 63 -6.57 12.25 18.64
C PHE A 63 -5.80 12.51 19.95
N ILE A 64 -4.45 12.58 19.95
CA ILE A 64 -3.65 12.68 21.20
C ILE A 64 -3.35 14.14 21.62
N ASN A 65 -3.73 15.16 20.85
CA ASN A 65 -3.42 16.57 21.15
C ASN A 65 -4.59 17.43 21.67
N GLU A 66 -5.64 16.83 22.24
CA GLU A 66 -6.65 17.56 23.04
C GLU A 66 -6.78 16.96 24.44
N ILE A 67 -5.79 17.22 25.32
CA ILE A 67 -5.94 17.14 26.80
C ILE A 67 -5.30 18.38 27.42
#